data_AF-A0A7W3QRP3-F1
#
_entry.id   AF-A0A7W3QRP3-F1
#
_cell.length_a   1.000
_cell.length_b   1.000
_cell.length_c   1.000
_cell.angle_alpha   90.00
_cell.angle_beta   90.00
_cell.angle_gamma   90.00
#
_symmetry.space_group_name_H-M   'P 1'
#
loop_
_entity.id
_entity.type
_entity.pdbx_description
1 polymer ?
#
loop_
_entity_poly.entity_id
_entity_poly.type
_entity_poly.pdbx_seq_one_letter_code
_entity_poly.pdbx_strand_id
1 'polypeptide(L)'
;MSATGHIEKLVRDRIPEIIRASGATPDARVAAEDEYATLLRAKLHEEVAEYTAENDPAELADILEVLHALAALHDLTPEELEALRAAKASERGGFQARVVLQVPTPPPHPAQTP
;
A
#
# COMPACT_ATOMS: atom_id res chain seq x y z
N MET A 1 22.65 12.98 23.63
CA MET A 1 22.59 11.57 23.15
C MET A 1 21.77 11.60 21.88
N SER A 2 22.40 11.52 20.71
CA SER A 2 21.65 11.43 19.45
C SER A 2 20.94 10.09 19.43
N ALA A 3 19.62 10.08 19.51
CA ALA A 3 18.84 8.91 19.14
C ALA A 3 19.00 8.76 17.63
N THR A 4 19.78 7.76 17.21
CA THR A 4 19.77 7.33 15.81
C THR A 4 18.36 6.80 15.55
N GLY A 5 17.54 7.58 14.86
CA GLY A 5 16.19 7.17 14.50
C GLY A 5 16.28 6.05 13.45
N HIS A 6 15.83 4.86 13.80
CA HIS A 6 15.63 3.79 12.82
C HIS A 6 14.29 4.02 12.13
N ILE A 7 14.28 3.97 10.79
CA ILE A 7 13.03 3.99 10.02
C ILE A 7 12.56 2.53 9.96
N GLU A 8 11.42 2.25 10.58
CA GLU A 8 10.77 0.94 10.45
C GLU A 8 9.92 0.92 9.18
N LYS A 9 10.02 -0.17 8.43
CA LYS A 9 9.24 -0.43 7.22
C LYS A 9 8.71 -1.85 7.28
N LEU A 10 7.49 -2.05 6.77
CA LEU A 10 6.98 -3.39 6.53
C LEU A 10 7.70 -3.98 5.31
N VAL A 11 8.17 -5.21 5.42
CA VAL A 11 8.87 -5.92 4.33
C VAL A 11 8.23 -7.27 4.10
N ARG A 12 8.41 -7.85 2.91
CA ARG A 12 8.00 -9.23 2.62
C ARG A 12 8.72 -10.20 3.58
N ASP A 13 8.04 -11.27 3.97
CA ASP A 13 8.47 -12.20 5.03
C ASP A 13 9.87 -12.81 4.81
N ARG A 14 10.28 -12.97 3.55
CA ARG A 14 11.57 -13.55 3.18
C ARG A 14 12.72 -12.56 3.12
N ILE A 15 12.47 -11.25 3.28
CA ILE A 15 13.52 -10.23 3.25
C ILE A 15 14.57 -10.45 4.35
N PRO A 16 14.20 -10.73 5.62
CA PRO A 16 15.19 -11.08 6.64
C PRO A 16 16.05 -12.31 6.26
N GLU A 17 15.48 -13.31 5.60
CA GLU A 17 16.23 -14.49 5.15
C GLU A 17 17.23 -14.14 4.05
N ILE A 18 16.81 -13.33 3.08
CA ILE A 18 17.65 -12.85 1.98
C ILE A 18 18.82 -12.02 2.52
N ILE A 19 18.59 -11.15 3.52
CA ILE A 19 19.64 -10.37 4.18
C ILE A 19 20.64 -11.28 4.89
N ARG A 20 20.18 -12.31 5.61
CA ARG A 20 21.08 -13.30 6.24
C ARG A 20 21.91 -14.05 5.20
N ALA A 21 21.31 -14.42 4.07
CA ALA A 21 22.00 -15.12 3.00
C ALA A 21 23.08 -14.27 2.31
N SER A 22 22.98 -12.94 2.36
CA SER A 22 24.03 -12.04 1.87
C SER A 22 25.17 -11.79 2.88
N GLY A 23 25.09 -12.39 4.08
CA GLY A 23 26.09 -12.26 5.14
C GLY A 23 25.85 -11.07 6.09
N ALA A 24 24.73 -10.36 5.94
CA ALA A 24 24.32 -9.28 6.85
C ALA A 24 23.35 -9.78 7.93
N THR A 25 23.27 -9.06 9.05
CA THR A 25 22.33 -9.38 10.14
C THR A 25 21.12 -8.45 10.06
N PRO A 26 19.92 -8.93 9.75
CA PRO A 26 18.71 -8.11 9.78
C PRO A 26 18.30 -7.81 11.23
N ASP A 27 17.91 -6.56 11.48
CA ASP A 27 17.14 -6.18 12.67
C ASP A 27 15.67 -6.20 12.28
N ALA A 28 14.97 -7.27 12.63
CA ALA A 28 13.59 -7.52 12.20
C ALA A 28 12.75 -8.03 13.37
N ARG A 29 11.50 -7.58 13.42
CA ARG A 29 10.47 -8.04 14.36
C ARG A 29 9.18 -8.34 13.60
N VAL A 30 8.33 -9.13 14.21
CA VAL A 30 6.96 -9.34 13.72
C VAL A 30 6.07 -8.26 14.31
N ALA A 31 5.24 -7.63 13.49
CA ALA A 31 4.28 -6.62 13.93
C ALA A 31 3.17 -7.25 14.79
N ALA A 32 2.65 -6.49 15.77
CA ALA A 32 1.42 -6.88 16.45
C ALA A 32 0.22 -6.72 15.50
N GLU A 33 -0.91 -7.38 15.81
CA GLU A 33 -2.09 -7.39 14.93
C GLU A 33 -2.68 -5.99 14.69
N ASP A 34 -2.76 -5.17 15.74
CA ASP A 34 -3.24 -3.79 15.71
C ASP A 34 -2.30 -2.86 14.91
N GLU A 35 -1.00 -3.10 15.05
CA GLU A 35 0.05 -2.38 14.33
C GLU A 35 0.10 -2.75 12.84
N TYR A 36 -0.09 -4.03 12.51
CA TYR A 36 0.04 -4.55 11.15
C TYR A 36 -0.85 -3.82 10.15
N ALA A 37 -2.09 -3.52 10.53
CA ALA A 37 -3.02 -2.76 9.69
C ALA A 37 -2.51 -1.35 9.39
N THR A 38 -1.85 -0.70 10.35
CA THR A 38 -1.26 0.63 10.18
C THR A 38 -0.03 0.56 9.28
N LEU A 39 0.82 -0.44 9.48
CA LEU A 39 2.00 -0.67 8.66
C LEU A 39 1.64 -0.98 7.20
N LEU A 40 0.59 -1.76 6.92
CA LEU A 40 0.12 -2.02 5.56
C LEU A 40 -0.36 -0.75 4.84
N ARG A 41 -1.08 0.13 5.54
CA ARG A 41 -1.49 1.43 4.97
C ARG A 41 -0.30 2.33 4.69
N ALA A 42 0.68 2.38 5.59
CA ALA A 42 1.93 3.10 5.35
C ALA A 42 2.69 2.52 4.15
N LYS A 43 2.75 1.19 4.04
CA LYS A 43 3.38 0.49 2.93
C LYS A 43 2.69 0.78 1.59
N LEU A 44 1.36 0.84 1.55
CA LEU A 44 0.62 1.24 0.35
C LEU A 44 1.01 2.65 -0.13
N HIS A 45 1.18 3.59 0.80
CA HIS A 45 1.62 4.95 0.45
C HIS A 45 3.07 4.98 -0.05
N GLU A 46 3.95 4.17 0.54
CA GLU A 46 5.33 3.98 0.09
C GLU A 46 5.37 3.50 -1.37
N GLU A 47 4.78 2.34 -1.69
CA GLU A 47 4.91 1.77 -3.04
C GLU A 47 4.20 2.63 -4.10
N VAL A 48 3.08 3.30 -3.76
CA VAL A 48 2.42 4.25 -4.67
C VAL A 48 3.32 5.46 -4.94
N ALA A 49 4.04 5.95 -3.93
CA ALA A 49 4.99 7.03 -4.10
C ALA A 49 6.18 6.60 -4.97
N GLU A 50 6.71 5.39 -4.77
CA GLU A 50 7.79 4.80 -5.58
C GLU A 50 7.34 4.63 -7.04
N TYR A 51 6.18 4.01 -7.30
CA TYR A 51 5.60 3.91 -8.64
C TYR A 51 5.43 5.29 -9.31
N THR A 52 4.96 6.29 -8.56
CA THR A 52 4.74 7.65 -9.08
C THR A 52 6.06 8.34 -9.43
N ALA A 53 7.11 8.09 -8.66
CA ALA A 53 8.43 8.69 -8.86
C ALA A 53 9.21 8.01 -10.00
N GLU A 54 9.14 6.68 -10.09
CA GLU A 54 10.03 5.88 -10.93
C GLU A 54 9.34 5.31 -12.19
N ASN A 55 8.00 5.20 -12.16
CA ASN A 55 7.20 4.59 -13.23
C ASN A 55 7.66 3.16 -13.58
N ASP A 56 8.11 2.41 -12.58
CA ASP A 56 8.54 1.00 -12.71
C ASP A 56 7.33 0.05 -12.50
N PRO A 57 7.03 -0.84 -13.46
CA PRO A 57 6.04 -1.90 -13.28
C PRO A 57 6.28 -2.85 -12.10
N ALA A 58 7.52 -2.97 -11.60
CA ALA A 58 7.80 -3.75 -10.39
C ALA A 58 7.00 -3.24 -9.19
N GLU A 59 6.90 -1.91 -9.03
CA GLU A 59 6.13 -1.29 -7.95
C GLU A 59 4.63 -1.57 -8.05
N LEU A 60 4.09 -1.80 -9.25
CA LEU A 60 2.69 -2.24 -9.39
C LEU A 60 2.46 -3.64 -8.79
N ALA A 61 3.47 -4.51 -8.85
CA ALA A 61 3.38 -5.84 -8.23
C ALA A 61 3.45 -5.74 -6.70
N ASP A 62 4.25 -4.83 -6.16
CA ASP A 62 4.28 -4.57 -4.71
C ASP A 62 2.99 -3.89 -4.21
N ILE A 63 2.44 -2.93 -4.96
CA ILE A 63 1.10 -2.38 -4.70
C ILE A 63 0.04 -3.50 -4.68
N LEU A 64 0.08 -4.42 -5.65
CA LEU A 64 -0.88 -5.53 -5.71
C LEU A 64 -0.77 -6.46 -4.49
N GLU A 65 0.45 -6.78 -4.05
CA GLU A 65 0.69 -7.56 -2.83
C GLU A 65 0.06 -6.88 -1.59
N VAL A 66 0.29 -5.57 -1.45
CA VAL A 66 -0.27 -4.79 -0.34
C VAL A 66 -1.80 -4.76 -0.40
N LEU A 67 -2.40 -4.66 -1.59
CA LEU A 67 -3.86 -4.73 -1.76
C LEU A 67 -4.44 -6.08 -1.34
N HIS A 68 -3.77 -7.21 -1.65
CA HIS A 68 -4.20 -8.52 -1.18
C HIS A 68 -4.13 -8.63 0.35
N ALA A 69 -3.04 -8.15 0.97
CA ALA A 69 -2.91 -8.16 2.42
C ALA A 69 -3.95 -7.28 3.12
N LEU A 70 -4.24 -6.09 2.57
CA LEU A 70 -5.32 -5.22 3.05
C LEU A 70 -6.71 -5.85 2.87
N ALA A 71 -6.96 -6.53 1.76
CA ALA A 71 -8.21 -7.24 1.52
C ALA A 71 -8.45 -8.34 2.55
N ALA A 72 -7.39 -9.07 2.93
CA ALA A 72 -7.47 -10.09 3.97
C ALA A 72 -7.88 -9.52 5.34
N LEU A 73 -7.52 -8.27 5.68
CA LEU A 73 -8.02 -7.59 6.89
C LEU A 73 -9.52 -7.31 6.87
N HIS A 74 -10.14 -7.38 5.69
CA HIS A 74 -11.58 -7.26 5.47
C HIS A 74 -12.24 -8.63 5.21
N ASP A 75 -11.55 -9.73 5.51
CA ASP A 75 -12.00 -11.10 5.26
C ASP A 75 -12.28 -11.37 3.76
N LEU A 76 -11.57 -10.68 2.87
CA LEU A 76 -11.71 -10.87 1.41
C LEU A 76 -10.53 -11.65 0.84
N THR A 77 -10.85 -12.62 0.01
CA THR A 77 -9.88 -13.27 -0.89
C THR A 77 -9.52 -12.37 -2.07
N PRO A 78 -8.38 -12.63 -2.75
CA PRO A 78 -8.05 -11.95 -4.02
C PRO A 78 -9.16 -12.06 -5.06
N GLU A 79 -9.82 -13.22 -5.16
CA GLU A 79 -10.91 -13.47 -6.10
C GLU A 79 -12.16 -12.63 -5.76
N GLU A 80 -12.49 -12.47 -4.48
CA GLU A 80 -13.60 -11.63 -4.04
C GLU A 80 -13.31 -10.14 -4.27
N LEU A 81 -12.08 -9.69 -4.01
CA LEU A 81 -11.66 -8.32 -4.34
C LEU A 81 -11.76 -8.06 -5.86
N GLU A 82 -11.32 -9.02 -6.68
CA GLU A 82 -11.43 -8.95 -8.13
C GLU A 82 -12.88 -8.94 -8.59
N ALA A 83 -13.76 -9.73 -7.97
CA ALA A 83 -15.19 -9.71 -8.25
C ALA A 83 -15.82 -8.33 -7.95
N LEU A 84 -15.43 -7.69 -6.83
CA LEU A 84 -15.86 -6.33 -6.49
C LEU A 84 -15.37 -5.31 -7.53
N ARG A 85 -14.11 -5.42 -7.99
CA ARG A 85 -13.54 -4.56 -9.05
C ARG A 85 -14.29 -4.77 -10.37
N ALA A 86 -14.54 -6.02 -10.76
CA ALA A 86 -15.23 -6.38 -12.00
C ALA A 86 -16.68 -5.89 -12.00
N ALA A 87 -17.40 -6.01 -10.88
CA ALA A 87 -18.75 -5.47 -10.74
C ALA A 87 -18.79 -3.95 -10.95
N LYS A 88 -17.85 -3.20 -10.33
CA LYS A 88 -17.72 -1.75 -10.56
C LYS A 88 -17.40 -1.41 -12.00
N ALA A 89 -16.52 -2.19 -12.65
CA ALA A 89 -16.17 -2.00 -14.05
C ALA A 89 -17.36 -2.25 -14.99
N SER A 90 -18.21 -3.24 -14.68
CA SER A 90 -19.44 -3.50 -15.43
C SER A 90 -20.50 -2.43 -15.21
N GLU A 91 -20.65 -1.91 -13.98
CA GLU A 91 -21.64 -0.89 -13.64
C GLU A 91 -21.24 0.50 -14.16
N ARG A 92 -19.96 0.86 -14.08
CA ARG A 92 -19.47 2.25 -14.25
C ARG A 92 -18.45 2.40 -15.37
N GLY A 93 -18.04 1.32 -16.02
CA GLY A 93 -16.93 1.30 -16.96
C GLY A 93 -15.57 1.24 -16.26
N GLY A 94 -14.50 1.11 -17.06
CA GLY A 94 -13.12 1.21 -16.61
C GLY A 94 -12.41 2.43 -17.20
N PHE A 95 -11.11 2.51 -17.01
CA PHE A 95 -10.30 3.67 -17.45
C PHE A 95 -9.88 3.63 -18.93
N GLN A 96 -10.33 2.65 -19.72
CA GLN A 96 -9.91 2.45 -21.13
C GLN A 96 -10.33 3.61 -22.04
N ALA A 97 -11.45 4.26 -21.75
CA ALA A 97 -11.95 5.39 -22.54
C ALA A 97 -11.23 6.72 -22.25
N ARG A 98 -10.33 6.78 -21.25
CA ARG A 98 -9.52 7.97 -20.89
C ARG A 98 -10.34 9.23 -20.63
N VAL A 99 -11.54 9.06 -20.06
CA VAL A 99 -12.46 10.17 -19.78
C VAL A 99 -11.97 10.94 -18.54
N VAL A 100 -11.90 12.26 -18.64
CA VAL A 100 -11.57 13.18 -17.53
C VAL A 100 -12.77 14.09 -17.26
N LEU A 101 -13.21 14.15 -16.00
CA LEU A 101 -14.31 15.01 -15.56
C LEU A 101 -13.75 16.21 -14.78
N GLN A 102 -14.16 17.42 -15.16
CA GLN A 102 -13.93 18.62 -14.33
C GLN A 102 -15.02 18.69 -13.25
N VAL A 103 -14.62 18.70 -11.98
CA VAL A 103 -15.51 18.90 -10.83
C VAL A 103 -15.23 20.24 -10.14
N PRO A 104 -16.23 20.91 -9.56
CA PRO A 104 -15.98 22.14 -8.81
C PRO A 104 -15.01 21.90 -7.65
N THR A 105 -14.09 22.84 -7.40
CA THR A 105 -13.24 22.79 -6.20
C THR A 105 -14.14 22.87 -4.96
N PRO A 106 -14.12 21.88 -4.05
CA PRO A 106 -14.88 21.99 -2.82
C PRO A 106 -14.41 23.22 -2.03
N PRO A 107 -15.30 23.92 -1.31
CA PRO A 107 -14.89 25.04 -0.48
C PRO A 107 -13.80 24.56 0.50
N PRO A 108 -12.81 25.41 0.84
CA PRO A 108 -11.82 25.06 1.84
C PRO A 108 -12.54 24.61 3.11
N HIS A 109 -12.15 23.44 3.64
CA HIS A 109 -12.67 22.96 4.93
C HIS A 109 -12.49 24.08 5.95
N PRO A 110 -13.51 24.44 6.76
CA PRO A 110 -13.26 25.30 7.91
C PRO A 110 -12.16 24.63 8.72
N ALA A 111 -11.07 25.36 8.94
CA ALA A 111 -9.90 24.86 9.66
C ALA A 111 -10.37 24.09 10.89
N GLN A 112 -9.97 22.83 11.00
CA GLN A 112 -10.06 22.14 12.28
C GLN A 112 -9.23 22.98 13.24
N THR A 113 -9.92 23.71 14.11
CA THR A 113 -9.30 24.49 15.17
C THR A 113 -8.58 23.48 16.06
N PRO A 114 -7.33 23.76 16.47
CA PRO A 114 -6.53 22.81 17.25
C PRO A 114 -7.23 22.31 18.50
#